data_AF-A0A521SMI5-F1
#
_entry.id   AF-A0A521SMI5-F1
#
_cell.length_a   1.000
_cell.length_b   1.000
_cell.length_c   1.000
_cell.angle_alpha   90.00
_cell.angle_beta   90.00
_cell.angle_gamma   90.00
#
_symmetry.space_group_name_H-M   'P 1'
#
loop_
_entity.id
_entity.type
_entity.pdbx_description
1 polymer ?
#
loop_
_entity_poly.entity_id
_entity_poly.type
_entity_poly.pdbx_seq_one_letter_code
_entity_poly.pdbx_strand_id
1 'polypeptide(L)' 'MIYQPKDAFYRRAKKEGYRSRAAYKLLELNRRFHLIRPGDRVIDLGAAPGG' A
#
# COMPACT_ATOMS: atom_id res chain seq x y z
N MET A 1 -4.81 18.01 -14.45
CA MET A 1 -4.95 17.65 -13.03
C MET A 1 -3.57 17.71 -12.38
N ILE A 2 -3.39 18.56 -11.38
CA ILE A 2 -2.09 18.74 -10.71
C ILE A 2 -1.89 17.57 -9.73
N TYR A 3 -0.75 16.90 -9.81
CA TYR A 3 -0.38 15.86 -8.84
C TYR A 3 -0.21 16.51 -7.46
N GLN A 4 -0.99 16.05 -6.48
CA GLN A 4 -0.89 16.53 -5.10
C GLN A 4 -0.25 15.46 -4.21
N PRO A 5 1.02 15.61 -3.82
CA PRO A 5 1.78 14.56 -3.14
C PRO A 5 1.23 14.15 -1.77
N LYS A 6 0.49 15.04 -1.10
CA LYS A 6 -0.04 14.86 0.27
C LYS A 6 -1.57 14.88 0.28
N ASP A 7 -2.17 14.05 -0.56
CA ASP A 7 -3.61 13.88 -0.63
C ASP A 7 -4.21 13.28 0.66
N ALA A 8 -5.53 13.04 0.66
CA ALA A 8 -6.22 12.43 1.80
C ALA A 8 -5.65 11.04 2.14
N PHE A 9 -5.30 10.24 1.14
CA PHE A 9 -4.76 8.90 1.35
C PHE A 9 -3.35 8.91 1.94
N TYR A 10 -2.48 9.85 1.54
CA TYR A 10 -1.18 10.05 2.18
C TYR A 10 -1.34 10.35 3.68
N ARG A 11 -2.20 11.31 4.02
CA ARG A 11 -2.45 11.70 5.42
C ARG A 11 -3.02 10.55 6.24
N ARG A 12 -3.98 9.83 5.66
CA ARG A 12 -4.59 8.66 6.29
C ARG A 12 -3.55 7.54 6.52
N ALA A 13 -2.74 7.21 5.51
CA ALA A 13 -1.69 6.20 5.61
C ALA A 13 -0.74 6.51 6.76
N LYS A 14 -0.28 7.77 6.85
CA LYS A 14 0.57 8.21 7.95
C LYS A 14 -0.10 8.08 9.32
N LYS A 15 -1.39 8.43 9.42
CA LYS A 15 -2.17 8.30 10.67
C LYS A 15 -2.35 6.85 11.11
N GLU A 16 -2.53 5.93 10.17
CA GLU A 16 -2.73 4.49 10.39
C GLU A 16 -1.39 3.72 10.52
N GLY A 17 -0.24 4.40 10.41
CA GLY A 17 1.09 3.78 10.55
C GLY A 17 1.60 3.08 9.28
N TYR A 18 0.94 3.26 8.14
CA TYR A 18 1.42 2.75 6.86
C TYR A 18 2.53 3.64 6.28
N ARG A 19 3.50 2.98 5.66
CA ARG A 19 4.68 3.63 5.08
C ARG A 19 4.32 4.56 3.92
N SER A 20 3.40 4.15 3.06
CA SER A 20 2.89 4.98 1.95
C SER A 20 1.42 4.69 1.64
N ARG A 21 0.80 5.56 0.83
CA ARG A 21 -0.58 5.36 0.34
C ARG A 21 -0.75 4.13 -0.57
N ALA A 22 0.34 3.51 -1.04
CA ALA A 22 0.28 2.29 -1.85
C ALA A 22 -0.26 1.09 -1.06
N ALA A 23 -0.13 1.08 0.27
CA ALA A 23 -0.69 0.05 1.14
C ALA A 23 -2.20 -0.16 0.90
N TYR A 24 -2.97 0.91 0.69
CA TYR A 24 -4.41 0.78 0.41
C TYR A 24 -4.70 0.04 -0.89
N LYS A 25 -3.87 0.22 -1.92
CA LYS A 25 -4.03 -0.51 -3.19
C LYS A 25 -3.82 -2.00 -2.97
N LEU A 26 -2.76 -2.38 -2.25
CA LEU A 26 -2.49 -3.79 -1.96
C LEU A 26 -3.57 -4.41 -1.07
N LEU A 27 -4.06 -3.68 -0.06
CA LEU A 27 -5.17 -4.12 0.80
C LEU A 27 -6.45 -4.35 0.01
N GLU A 28 -6.81 -3.44 -0.89
CA GLU A 28 -7.99 -3.58 -1.75
C GLU A 28 -7.85 -4.77 -2.72
N LEU A 29 -6.68 -4.90 -3.36
CA LEU A 29 -6.37 -6.04 -4.23
C LEU A 29 -6.44 -7.36 -3.45
N ASN A 30 -5.86 -7.42 -2.25
CA ASN A 30 -5.90 -8.63 -1.45
C ASN A 30 -7.32 -8.97 -0.98
N ARG A 31 -8.14 -7.96 -0.63
CA ARG A 31 -9.54 -8.17 -0.27
C ARG A 31 -10.36 -8.72 -1.44
N ARG A 32 -10.11 -8.24 -2.67
CA ARG A 32 -10.87 -8.63 -3.86
C ARG A 32 -10.43 -9.95 -4.46
N PHE A 33 -9.12 -10.22 -4.48
CA PHE A 33 -8.52 -11.33 -5.22
C PHE A 33 -7.85 -12.38 -4.34
N HIS A 34 -7.76 -12.15 -3.02
CA HIS A 34 -7.15 -13.08 -2.06
C HIS A 34 -5.72 -13.50 -2.47
N LEU A 35 -4.92 -12.50 -2.88
CA LEU A 35 -3.57 -12.64 -3.44
C LEU A 35 -2.55 -13.22 -2.45
N ILE A 36 -2.67 -12.88 -1.16
CA ILE A 36 -1.75 -13.27 -0.09
C ILE A 36 -2.56 -13.94 1.02
N ARG A 37 -2.12 -15.12 1.44
CA ARG A 37 -2.77 -15.98 2.44
C ARG A 37 -1.81 -16.34 3.57
N PRO A 38 -2.33 -16.73 4.75
CA PRO A 38 -1.49 -17.25 5.83
C PRO A 38 -0.67 -18.45 5.35
N GLY A 39 0.65 -18.38 5.55
CA GLY A 39 1.60 -19.42 5.14
C GLY A 39 2.31 -19.16 3.82
N ASP A 40 1.90 -18.14 3.04
CA ASP A 40 2.59 -17.78 1.81
C ASP A 40 4.00 -17.23 2.07
N ARG A 41 4.94 -17.56 1.19
CA ARG A 41 6.24 -16.91 1.12
C ARG A 41 6.15 -15.79 0.10
N VAL A 42 6.22 -14.55 0.57
CA VAL A 42 6.03 -13.35 -0.26
C VAL A 42 7.37 -12.67 -0.52
N ILE A 43 7.57 -12.23 -1.77
CA ILE A 43 8.67 -11.35 -2.16
C ILE A 43 8.08 -10.05 -2.72
N ASP A 44 8.56 -8.91 -2.20
CA ASP A 44 8.21 -7.59 -2.71
C ASP A 44 9.34 -7.09 -3.62
N LEU A 45 9.08 -7.03 -4.92
CA LEU A 45 10.06 -6.64 -5.93
C LEU A 45 9.91 -5.16 -6.26
N GLY A 46 11.01 -4.42 -6.21
CA GLY A 46 10.98 -2.99 -6.52
C GLY A 46 10.41 -2.12 -5.40
N ALA A 47 10.47 -2.60 -4.16
CA ALA A 47 10.04 -1.85 -2.98
C ALA A 47 10.79 -0.51 -2.83
N ALA A 48 11.99 -0.34 -3.41
CA ALA A 48 12.84 0.85 -3.31
C ALA A 48 12.18 2.12 -3.92
N PRO A 49 12.28 3.31 -3.25
CA PRO A 49 13.08 3.64 -2.05
C PRO A 49 12.52 3.12 -0.71
N GLY A 50 11.53 2.22 -0.75
CA GLY A 50 10.59 1.95 0.32
C GLY A 50 9.53 3.03 0.28
N GLY A 51 8.33 2.73 0.73
CA GLY A 51 7.35 3.80 1.02
C GLY A 51 7.96 4.98 1.79
#